data_AF-D0LG42-F1
#
_entry.id   AF-D0LG42-F1
#
_cell.length_a   1.000
_cell.length_b   1.000
_cell.length_c   1.000
_cell.angle_alpha   90.00
_cell.angle_beta   90.00
_cell.angle_gamma   90.00
#
_symmetry.space_group_name_H-M   'P 1'
#
loop_
_entity.id
_entity.type
_entity.pdbx_description
1 polymer ?
#
loop_
_entity_poly.entity_id
_entity_poly.type
_entity_poly.pdbx_seq_one_letter_code
_entity_poly.pdbx_strand_id
1 'polypeptide(L)'
;MDTQSSSQLSIAERLRPLRKQLVLAAEAVLGNEASHLVKYKRAGKSQLHRLAAVCSQASCAEEITNYLRYQSSRDSGGERFWDPDAVDAVIQRFAGIETVPAEDDVRVAAWQLYAVYLMRAFTYETEKRDSKNHTTKRNNRNATSSKGKNRG
;
A
#
# COMPACT_ATOMS: atom_id res chain seq x y z
N MET A 1 9.64 -21.24 -35.96
CA MET A 1 10.06 -20.65 -34.68
C MET A 1 9.70 -19.19 -34.74
N ASP A 2 8.48 -18.86 -34.35
CA ASP A 2 7.95 -17.50 -34.40
C ASP A 2 8.46 -16.72 -33.20
N THR A 3 9.59 -16.05 -33.39
CA THR A 3 10.05 -14.98 -32.50
C THR A 3 9.13 -13.77 -32.72
N GLN A 4 7.89 -13.86 -32.23
CA GLN A 4 6.98 -12.72 -32.22
C GLN A 4 7.56 -11.65 -31.29
N SER A 5 8.16 -10.66 -31.93
CA SER A 5 8.47 -9.30 -31.47
C SER A 5 7.69 -8.90 -30.20
N SER A 6 8.32 -8.98 -29.03
CA SER A 6 7.77 -8.46 -27.76
C SER A 6 7.45 -6.95 -27.81
N SER A 7 7.88 -6.28 -28.87
CA SER A 7 7.70 -4.86 -29.20
C SER A 7 6.28 -4.46 -29.63
N GLN A 8 5.30 -5.37 -29.70
CA GLN A 8 3.92 -5.05 -30.11
C GLN A 8 2.86 -5.22 -29.02
N LEU A 9 3.21 -5.71 -27.84
CA LEU A 9 2.24 -5.88 -26.75
C LEU A 9 1.88 -4.52 -26.15
N SER A 10 0.58 -4.28 -25.95
CA SER A 10 0.12 -3.10 -25.22
C SER A 10 0.66 -3.10 -23.78
N ILE A 11 0.80 -1.93 -23.17
CA ILE A 11 1.21 -1.79 -21.76
C ILE A 11 0.35 -2.69 -20.85
N ALA A 12 -0.96 -2.75 -21.09
CA ALA A 12 -1.87 -3.58 -20.32
C ALA A 12 -1.56 -5.09 -20.42
N GLU A 13 -1.16 -5.57 -21.59
CA GLU A 13 -0.77 -6.97 -21.81
C GLU A 13 0.59 -7.28 -21.16
N ARG A 14 1.53 -6.34 -21.25
CA ARG A 14 2.85 -6.43 -20.61
C ARG A 14 2.75 -6.46 -19.07
N LEU A 15 1.80 -5.72 -18.50
CA LEU A 15 1.56 -5.70 -17.06
C LEU A 15 0.70 -6.87 -16.55
N ARG A 16 -0.07 -7.53 -17.42
CA ARG A 16 -0.94 -8.66 -17.04
C ARG A 16 -0.21 -9.74 -16.22
N PRO A 17 0.99 -10.24 -16.61
CA PRO A 17 1.71 -11.23 -15.82
C PRO A 17 2.20 -10.70 -14.46
N LEU A 18 2.37 -9.38 -14.32
CA LEU A 18 2.88 -8.75 -13.09
C LEU A 18 1.81 -8.52 -12.04
N ARG A 19 0.53 -8.53 -12.42
CA ARG A 19 -0.59 -8.14 -11.54
C ARG A 19 -0.56 -8.85 -10.18
N LYS A 20 -0.36 -10.17 -10.18
CA LYS A 20 -0.31 -10.96 -8.94
C LYS A 20 0.86 -10.52 -8.04
N GLN A 21 2.03 -10.29 -8.61
CA GLN A 21 3.22 -9.86 -7.87
C GLN A 21 3.02 -8.46 -7.28
N LEU A 22 2.44 -7.54 -8.05
CA LEU A 22 2.11 -6.18 -7.59
C LEU A 22 1.08 -6.19 -6.45
N VAL A 23 0.08 -7.07 -6.51
CA VAL A 23 -0.89 -7.25 -5.41
C VAL A 23 -0.18 -7.75 -4.15
N LEU A 24 0.60 -8.82 -4.26
CA LEU A 24 1.31 -9.41 -3.12
C LEU A 24 2.33 -8.43 -2.52
N ALA A 25 3.02 -7.66 -3.35
CA ALA A 25 3.92 -6.60 -2.92
C ALA A 25 3.17 -5.52 -2.13
N ALA A 26 1.94 -5.17 -2.52
CA ALA A 26 1.14 -4.15 -1.85
C ALA A 26 0.58 -4.67 -0.52
N GLU A 27 0.09 -5.90 -0.50
CA GLU A 27 -0.34 -6.59 0.71
C GLU A 27 0.80 -6.74 1.71
N ALA A 28 2.02 -7.05 1.26
CA ALA A 28 3.19 -7.17 2.13
C ALA A 28 3.56 -5.86 2.83
N VAL A 29 3.38 -4.70 2.18
CA VAL A 29 3.62 -3.38 2.79
C VAL A 29 2.65 -3.10 3.95
N LEU A 30 1.40 -3.56 3.82
CA LEU A 30 0.31 -3.15 4.72
C LEU A 30 -0.13 -4.24 5.70
N GLY A 31 0.16 -5.50 5.39
CA GLY A 31 -0.15 -6.67 6.20
C GLY A 31 0.68 -6.79 7.48
N ASN A 32 1.76 -6.02 7.60
CA ASN A 32 2.48 -5.93 8.86
C ASN A 32 1.67 -5.05 9.81
N GLU A 33 1.20 -5.60 10.95
CA GLU A 33 0.32 -4.89 11.89
C GLU A 33 0.95 -3.59 12.47
N ALA A 34 2.24 -3.38 12.26
CA ALA A 34 3.00 -2.17 12.59
C ALA A 34 3.03 -1.09 11.48
N SER A 35 2.43 -1.32 10.30
CA SER A 35 2.45 -0.36 9.20
C SER A 35 1.93 1.01 9.65
N HIS A 36 2.81 2.03 9.61
CA HIS A 36 2.50 3.42 9.96
C HIS A 36 1.26 3.91 9.20
N LEU A 37 1.14 3.53 7.92
CA LEU A 37 0.00 3.86 7.08
C LEU A 37 -1.31 3.40 7.71
N VAL A 38 -1.38 2.13 8.13
CA VAL A 38 -2.59 1.54 8.72
C VAL A 38 -2.85 2.07 10.14
N LYS A 39 -1.79 2.35 10.91
CA LYS A 39 -1.89 2.95 12.25
C LYS A 39 -2.57 4.32 12.19
N TYR A 40 -2.21 5.17 11.23
CA TYR A 40 -2.77 6.52 11.07
C TYR A 40 -3.79 6.58 9.93
N LYS A 41 -4.93 5.90 10.08
CA LYS A 41 -5.94 5.67 9.02
C LYS A 41 -6.23 6.89 8.13
N ARG A 42 -6.46 8.08 8.71
CA ARG A 42 -6.76 9.30 7.90
C ARG A 42 -5.54 9.79 7.12
N ALA A 43 -4.38 9.85 7.77
CA ALA A 43 -3.14 10.29 7.15
C ALA A 43 -2.68 9.30 6.09
N GLY A 44 -2.64 8.00 6.41
CA GLY A 44 -2.29 6.93 5.48
C GLY A 44 -3.18 6.92 4.24
N LYS A 45 -4.50 7.08 4.40
CA LYS A 45 -5.42 7.23 3.26
C LYS A 45 -5.06 8.44 2.39
N SER A 46 -4.84 9.60 3.00
CA SER A 46 -4.48 10.82 2.25
C SER A 46 -3.15 10.67 1.53
N GLN A 47 -2.16 10.06 2.16
CA GLN A 47 -0.83 9.77 1.61
C GLN A 47 -0.92 8.85 0.39
N LEU A 48 -1.72 7.78 0.46
CA LEU A 48 -1.92 6.86 -0.65
C LEU A 48 -2.69 7.49 -1.82
N HIS A 49 -3.69 8.34 -1.54
CA HIS A 49 -4.36 9.12 -2.60
C HIS A 49 -3.41 10.08 -3.30
N ARG A 50 -2.53 10.76 -2.54
CA ARG A 50 -1.50 11.64 -3.13
C ARG A 50 -0.51 10.85 -3.96
N LEU A 51 -0.06 9.69 -3.49
CA LEU A 51 0.79 8.78 -4.28
C LEU A 51 0.13 8.40 -5.60
N ALA A 52 -1.14 7.98 -5.58
CA ALA A 52 -1.87 7.63 -6.80
C ALA A 52 -1.96 8.82 -7.78
N ALA A 53 -2.18 10.04 -7.27
CA ALA A 53 -2.17 11.25 -8.08
C ALA A 53 -0.79 11.51 -8.70
N VAL A 54 0.30 11.38 -7.94
CA VAL A 54 1.68 11.51 -8.45
C VAL A 54 1.95 10.47 -9.53
N CYS A 55 1.59 9.20 -9.32
CA CYS A 55 1.77 8.16 -10.33
C CYS A 55 1.03 8.47 -11.65
N SER A 56 -0.11 9.17 -11.60
CA SER A 56 -0.87 9.56 -12.79
C SER A 56 -0.26 10.73 -13.58
N GLN A 57 0.61 11.51 -12.95
CA GLN A 57 1.23 12.71 -13.52
C GLN A 57 2.72 12.52 -13.84
N ALA A 58 3.34 11.48 -13.29
CA ALA A 58 4.76 11.21 -13.45
C ALA A 58 5.12 10.89 -14.90
N SER A 59 6.23 11.46 -15.35
CA SER A 59 6.82 11.21 -16.68
C SER A 59 7.71 9.97 -16.70
N CYS A 60 8.30 9.61 -15.55
CA CYS A 60 9.13 8.41 -15.35
C CYS A 60 8.99 7.84 -13.92
N ALA A 61 9.50 6.62 -13.71
CA ALA A 61 9.38 5.94 -12.42
C ALA A 61 10.28 6.55 -11.33
N GLU A 62 11.37 7.19 -11.72
CA GLU A 62 12.30 7.90 -10.85
C GLU A 62 11.62 9.07 -10.15
N GLU A 63 10.74 9.82 -10.83
CA GLU A 63 9.96 10.91 -10.23
C GLU A 63 9.10 10.42 -9.07
N ILE A 64 8.46 9.25 -9.22
CA ILE A 64 7.62 8.63 -8.19
C ILE A 64 8.47 8.22 -6.98
N THR A 65 9.63 7.61 -7.25
CA THR A 65 10.57 7.18 -6.21
C THR A 65 11.16 8.38 -5.45
N ASN A 66 11.51 9.44 -6.18
CA ASN A 66 12.03 10.69 -5.60
C ASN A 66 10.95 11.41 -4.79
N TYR A 67 9.70 11.42 -5.25
CA TYR A 67 8.56 11.93 -4.48
C TYR A 67 8.45 11.21 -3.13
N LEU A 68 8.47 9.88 -3.13
CA LEU A 68 8.36 9.09 -1.90
C LEU A 68 9.52 9.38 -0.92
N ARG A 69 10.76 9.38 -1.41
CA ARG A 69 11.95 9.73 -0.62
C ARG A 69 11.89 11.15 -0.06
N TYR A 70 11.43 12.10 -0.87
CA TYR A 70 11.23 13.47 -0.41
C TYR A 70 10.14 13.54 0.66
N GLN A 71 9.03 12.81 0.52
CA GLN A 71 7.99 12.80 1.54
C GLN A 71 8.46 12.21 2.88
N SER A 72 9.36 11.21 2.88
CA SER A 72 9.94 10.67 4.11
C SER A 72 11.04 11.55 4.71
N SER A 73 11.76 12.33 3.89
CA SER A 73 12.79 13.26 4.38
C SER A 73 12.23 14.58 4.91
N ARG A 74 10.92 14.84 4.75
CA ARG A 74 10.28 16.04 5.30
C ARG A 74 10.17 15.90 6.82
N ASP A 75 11.20 16.38 7.51
CA ASP A 75 11.24 16.42 8.95
C ASP A 75 10.12 17.35 9.47
N SER A 76 9.06 16.75 10.00
CA SER A 76 8.01 17.49 10.69
C SER A 76 7.20 16.57 11.59
N GLY A 77 7.88 16.03 12.61
CA GLY A 77 7.36 15.66 13.94
C GLY A 77 5.86 15.36 14.11
N GLY A 78 5.26 14.51 13.28
CA GLY A 78 3.83 14.21 13.39
C GLY A 78 3.28 13.23 12.35
N GLU A 79 2.06 12.75 12.61
CA GLU A 79 1.33 11.68 11.91
C GLU A 79 1.04 11.97 10.42
N ARG A 80 1.41 13.15 9.90
CA ARG A 80 1.05 13.61 8.54
C ARG A 80 2.07 13.21 7.46
N PHE A 81 3.25 12.73 7.87
CA PHE A 81 4.34 12.43 6.96
C PHE A 81 4.49 10.94 6.73
N TRP A 82 5.12 10.61 5.60
CA TRP A 82 5.47 9.24 5.30
C TRP A 82 6.55 8.81 6.27
N ASP A 83 6.30 7.73 6.98
CA ASP A 83 7.32 7.07 7.78
C ASP A 83 8.43 6.54 6.85
N PRO A 84 9.72 6.81 7.15
CA PRO A 84 10.83 6.37 6.31
C PRO A 84 10.84 4.87 6.06
N ASP A 85 10.59 4.04 7.08
CA ASP A 85 10.57 2.58 6.93
C ASP A 85 9.40 2.15 6.03
N ALA A 86 8.25 2.83 6.13
CA ALA A 86 7.12 2.58 5.23
C ALA A 86 7.44 2.94 3.77
N VAL A 87 8.16 4.04 3.52
CA VAL A 87 8.61 4.42 2.17
C VAL A 87 9.60 3.41 1.62
N ASP A 88 10.60 3.03 2.42
CA ASP A 88 11.59 2.05 2.01
C ASP A 88 10.94 0.71 1.71
N ALA A 89 9.97 0.28 2.51
CA ALA A 89 9.18 -0.92 2.23
C ALA A 89 8.43 -0.81 0.90
N VAL A 90 7.76 0.32 0.60
CA VAL A 90 7.06 0.53 -0.67
C VAL A 90 8.02 0.44 -1.86
N ILE A 91 9.16 1.15 -1.78
CA ILE A 91 10.15 1.19 -2.86
C ILE A 91 10.80 -0.18 -3.06
N GLN A 92 11.25 -0.84 -1.99
CA GLN A 92 11.92 -2.14 -2.07
C GLN A 92 10.97 -3.23 -2.59
N ARG A 93 9.71 -3.23 -2.16
CA ARG A 93 8.72 -4.22 -2.62
C ARG A 93 8.38 -4.03 -4.10
N PHE A 94 8.36 -2.80 -4.60
CA PHE A 94 8.22 -2.55 -6.03
C PHE A 94 9.49 -2.97 -6.81
N ALA A 95 10.67 -2.58 -6.32
CA ALA A 95 11.96 -2.86 -6.97
C ALA A 95 12.28 -4.37 -7.03
N GLY A 96 11.82 -5.16 -6.06
CA GLY A 96 12.00 -6.62 -6.02
C GLY A 96 11.15 -7.40 -7.03
N ILE A 97 10.34 -6.73 -7.86
CA ILE A 97 9.56 -7.37 -8.92
C ILE A 97 10.47 -7.49 -10.15
N GLU A 98 11.19 -8.61 -10.24
CA GLU A 98 12.21 -8.92 -11.28
C GLU A 98 11.71 -8.78 -12.74
N THR A 99 10.39 -8.74 -12.92
CA THR A 99 9.73 -8.79 -14.23
C THR A 99 9.18 -7.44 -14.69
N VAL A 100 9.42 -6.36 -13.95
CA VAL A 100 9.08 -5.00 -14.39
C VAL A 100 9.97 -4.63 -15.59
N PRO A 101 9.39 -4.34 -16.78
CA PRO A 101 10.17 -3.95 -17.95
C PRO A 101 10.98 -2.67 -17.70
N ALA A 102 12.12 -2.53 -18.38
CA ALA A 102 13.01 -1.37 -18.22
C ALA A 102 12.45 -0.07 -18.84
N GLU A 103 11.46 -0.16 -19.72
CA GLU A 103 10.85 1.02 -20.36
C GLU A 103 10.02 1.83 -19.36
N ASP A 104 10.28 3.14 -19.30
CA ASP A 104 9.73 4.01 -18.27
C ASP A 104 8.21 4.14 -18.32
N ASP A 105 7.59 4.11 -19.50
CA ASP A 105 6.14 4.14 -19.65
C ASP A 105 5.47 2.93 -18.98
N VAL A 106 6.08 1.75 -19.11
CA VAL A 106 5.61 0.52 -18.44
C VAL A 106 5.91 0.56 -16.95
N ARG A 107 7.06 1.09 -16.53
CA ARG A 107 7.38 1.25 -15.10
C ARG A 107 6.41 2.21 -14.42
N VAL A 108 6.07 3.33 -15.07
CA VAL A 108 5.05 4.28 -14.58
C VAL A 108 3.69 3.61 -14.50
N ALA A 109 3.28 2.87 -15.53
CA ALA A 109 2.01 2.15 -15.50
C ALA A 109 1.98 1.04 -14.44
N ALA A 110 3.10 0.37 -14.18
CA ALA A 110 3.25 -0.57 -13.07
C ALA A 110 3.11 0.13 -11.72
N TRP A 111 3.72 1.30 -11.54
CA TRP A 111 3.57 2.13 -10.33
C TRP A 111 2.14 2.61 -10.12
N GLN A 112 1.43 3.02 -11.18
CA GLN A 112 0.02 3.39 -11.11
C GLN A 112 -0.83 2.23 -10.61
N LEU A 113 -0.62 1.04 -11.17
CA LEU A 113 -1.34 -0.16 -10.76
C LEU A 113 -0.98 -0.56 -9.31
N TYR A 114 0.30 -0.44 -8.95
CA TYR A 114 0.78 -0.70 -7.59
C TYR A 114 0.14 0.24 -6.57
N ALA A 115 0.05 1.54 -6.85
CA ALA A 115 -0.61 2.52 -6.00
C ALA A 115 -2.10 2.20 -5.77
N VAL A 116 -2.79 1.72 -6.80
CA VAL A 116 -4.18 1.23 -6.67
C VAL A 116 -4.26 0.02 -5.74
N TYR A 117 -3.33 -0.94 -5.87
CA TYR A 117 -3.30 -2.10 -4.99
C TYR A 117 -2.94 -1.75 -3.54
N LEU A 118 -2.04 -0.79 -3.31
CA LEU A 118 -1.76 -0.26 -1.98
C LEU A 118 -3.03 0.34 -1.34
N MET A 119 -3.82 1.12 -2.07
CA MET A 119 -5.09 1.65 -1.55
C MET A 119 -6.11 0.56 -1.19
N ARG A 120 -6.19 -0.51 -1.99
CA ARG A 120 -7.09 -1.65 -1.73
C ARG A 120 -6.65 -2.44 -0.51
N ALA A 121 -5.37 -2.80 -0.44
CA ALA A 121 -4.78 -3.48 0.71
C ALA A 121 -4.94 -2.65 1.98
N PHE A 122 -4.82 -1.32 1.88
CA PHE A 122 -4.99 -0.41 3.01
C PHE A 122 -6.43 -0.45 3.52
N THR A 123 -7.40 -0.37 2.60
CA THR A 123 -8.82 -0.43 2.94
C THR A 123 -9.14 -1.74 3.67
N TYR A 124 -8.70 -2.88 3.11
CA TYR A 124 -8.90 -4.20 3.70
C TYR A 124 -8.30 -4.31 5.10
N GLU A 125 -7.04 -3.91 5.30
CA GLU A 125 -6.39 -4.00 6.61
C GLU A 125 -7.03 -3.06 7.65
N THR A 126 -7.51 -1.88 7.24
CA THR A 126 -8.25 -1.00 8.17
C THR A 126 -9.59 -1.59 8.60
N GLU A 127 -10.37 -2.17 7.68
CA GLU A 127 -11.65 -2.81 7.99
C GLU A 127 -11.50 -4.05 8.87
N LYS A 128 -10.45 -4.84 8.61
CA LYS A 128 -10.06 -6.00 9.43
C LYS A 128 -9.73 -5.60 10.86
N ARG A 129 -8.99 -4.51 11.07
CA ARG A 129 -8.70 -3.97 12.41
C ARG A 129 -9.94 -3.46 13.12
N ASP A 130 -10.79 -2.71 12.41
CA ASP A 130 -12.04 -2.18 12.97
C ASP A 130 -12.96 -3.33 13.44
N SER A 131 -13.01 -4.42 12.68
CA SER A 131 -13.75 -5.63 13.01
C SER A 131 -13.20 -6.36 14.25
N LYS A 132 -11.87 -6.51 14.36
CA LYS A 132 -11.20 -7.09 15.56
C LYS A 132 -11.52 -6.30 16.84
N ASN A 133 -11.48 -4.97 16.74
CA ASN A 133 -11.76 -4.07 17.87
C ASN A 133 -13.23 -4.16 18.33
N HIS A 134 -14.17 -4.30 17.39
CA HIS A 134 -15.59 -4.42 17.70
C HIS A 134 -15.91 -5.73 18.47
N THR A 135 -15.31 -6.86 18.05
CA THR A 135 -15.47 -8.16 18.74
C THR A 135 -14.92 -8.12 20.17
N THR A 136 -13.75 -7.51 20.35
CA THR A 136 -13.10 -7.39 21.67
C THR A 136 -13.93 -6.54 22.64
N LYS A 137 -14.47 -5.41 22.19
CA LYS A 137 -15.32 -4.52 23.03
C LYS A 137 -16.65 -5.17 23.42
N ARG A 138 -17.20 -6.06 22.58
CA ARG A 138 -18.43 -6.82 22.88
C ARG A 138 -18.16 -7.87 23.98
N ASN A 139 -17.05 -8.60 23.87
CA ASN A 139 -16.67 -9.61 24.86
C ASN A 139 -16.39 -8.98 26.24
N ASN A 140 -15.73 -7.83 26.28
CA ASN A 140 -15.44 -7.14 27.54
C ASN A 140 -16.70 -6.62 28.25
N ARG A 141 -17.70 -6.12 27.50
CA ARG A 141 -18.99 -5.70 28.08
C ARG A 141 -19.78 -6.86 28.68
N ASN A 142 -19.69 -8.05 28.09
CA ASN A 142 -20.35 -9.25 28.62
C ASN A 142 -19.65 -9.79 29.89
N ALA A 143 -18.32 -9.66 29.98
CA ALA A 143 -17.55 -10.04 31.17
C ALA A 143 -17.76 -9.10 32.36
N THR A 144 -17.98 -7.80 32.13
CA THR A 144 -18.28 -6.85 33.22
C THR A 144 -19.72 -6.94 33.72
N SER A 145 -20.68 -7.35 32.86
CA SER A 145 -22.09 -7.54 33.25
C SER A 145 -22.30 -8.77 34.14
N SER A 146 -21.49 -9.81 33.96
CA SER A 146 -21.56 -11.06 34.75
C SER A 146 -20.94 -10.95 36.16
N LYS A 147 -20.24 -9.85 36.47
CA LYS A 147 -19.62 -9.62 37.80
C LYS A 147 -20.48 -8.79 38.77
N GLY A 148 -21.64 -8.29 38.34
CA GLY A 148 -22.52 -7.42 39.12
C GLY A 148 -23.71 -8.10 39.83
N LYS A 149 -23.97 -9.38 39.55
CA LYS A 149 -25.07 -10.15 40.17
C LYS A 149 -24.52 -11.15 41.20
N ASN A 150 -23.91 -10.66 42.27
CA ASN A 150 -23.69 -11.45 43.49
C ASN A 150 -23.38 -10.53 44.69
N ARG A 151 -24.34 -9.68 45.03
CA ARG A 151 -24.56 -9.11 46.37
C ARG A 151 -26.07 -9.17 46.52
N GLY A 152 -26.59 -10.20 47.19
CA GLY A 152 -26.58 -10.29 48.65
C GLY A 152 -27.96 -9.84 49.07
#